data_AF-A0AAV0G1Z2-F1
#
_entry.id   AF-A0AAV0G1Z2-F1
#
_cell.length_a   1.000
_cell.length_b   1.000
_cell.length_c   1.000
_cell.angle_alpha   90.00
_cell.angle_beta   90.00
_cell.angle_gamma   90.00
#
_symmetry.space_group_name_H-M   'P 1'
#
loop_
_entity.id
_entity.type
_entity.pdbx_description
1 polymer ?
#
loop_
_entity_poly.entity_id
_entity_poly.type
_entity_poly.pdbx_seq_one_letter_code
_entity_poly.pdbx_strand_id
1 'polypeptide(L)'
;MHSGNKEDSNGIQMVLKVHNTLKTLTQFEEYREAVKTKANRLVKKHARCLADGNELLRFHGTTVECHLGMGDSSGLCVSHTCDVCQILRHGFTINSGVGVLTVSTSRGALEGVKVKDGGGERKVVMVCRVIGGRVHRALDSVEEIGCEPSLGFDSLAGNKVGGLSSGVVEELIVLSPKALLPCFIVIYKA
;
A
#
# COMPACT_ATOMS: atom_id res chain seq x y z
N MET A 1 8.55 -5.11 44.56
CA MET A 1 8.04 -5.53 43.25
C MET A 1 7.79 -4.28 42.42
N HIS A 2 8.78 -3.83 41.64
CA HIS A 2 8.60 -2.71 40.73
C HIS A 2 8.25 -3.28 39.36
N SER A 3 6.96 -3.21 39.01
CA SER A 3 6.47 -3.49 37.68
C SER A 3 6.99 -2.41 36.73
N GLY A 4 8.08 -2.70 36.04
CA GLY A 4 8.58 -1.84 34.96
C GLY A 4 7.59 -1.86 33.81
N ASN A 5 6.89 -0.76 33.60
CA ASN A 5 6.33 -0.45 32.29
C ASN A 5 7.49 -0.38 31.31
N LYS A 6 7.66 -1.40 30.46
CA LYS A 6 8.42 -1.26 29.21
C LYS A 6 7.65 -0.25 28.37
N GLU A 7 8.13 0.99 28.33
CA GLU A 7 7.79 1.90 27.25
C GLU A 7 8.27 1.23 25.95
N ASP A 8 7.34 0.72 25.16
CA ASP A 8 7.63 0.25 23.81
C ASP A 8 8.26 1.41 23.04
N SER A 9 9.55 1.33 22.74
CA SER A 9 10.32 2.36 22.05
C SER A 9 9.99 2.46 20.55
N ASN A 10 8.71 2.34 20.17
CA ASN A 10 8.17 2.46 18.81
C ASN A 10 8.10 3.93 18.33
N GLY A 11 9.14 4.72 18.61
CA GLY A 11 9.21 6.09 18.14
C GLY A 11 9.44 6.17 16.64
N ILE A 12 8.82 7.16 15.99
CA ILE A 12 9.20 7.55 14.62
C ILE A 12 10.64 8.08 14.68
N GLN A 13 11.52 7.53 13.86
CA GLN A 13 12.88 8.03 13.67
C GLN A 13 12.90 9.17 12.65
N MET A 14 12.21 8.99 11.52
CA MET A 14 12.20 9.98 10.45
C MET A 14 10.97 9.84 9.55
N VAL A 15 10.53 10.96 8.98
CA VAL A 15 9.57 11.00 7.87
C VAL A 15 10.24 11.62 6.65
N LEU A 16 10.28 10.88 5.55
CA LEU A 16 10.84 11.33 4.28
C LEU A 16 9.73 11.52 3.26
N LYS A 17 9.78 12.62 2.49
CA LYS A 17 8.92 12.81 1.32
C LYS A 17 9.54 12.12 0.11
N VAL A 18 8.72 11.38 -0.64
CA VAL A 18 9.16 10.73 -1.87
C VAL A 18 8.98 11.67 -3.05
N HIS A 19 10.07 11.95 -3.76
CA HIS A 19 10.05 12.64 -5.03
C HIS A 19 10.03 11.62 -6.15
N ASN A 20 8.85 11.36 -6.69
CA ASN A 20 8.65 10.39 -7.76
C ASN A 20 9.16 10.93 -9.11
N THR A 21 9.68 10.03 -9.95
CA THR A 21 10.05 10.38 -11.32
C THR A 21 8.81 10.73 -12.14
N LEU A 22 8.99 11.52 -13.21
CA LEU A 22 7.91 11.80 -14.16
C LEU A 22 7.29 10.51 -14.71
N LYS A 23 8.13 9.49 -15.00
CA LYS A 23 7.66 8.18 -15.47
C LYS A 23 6.69 7.53 -14.49
N THR A 24 7.02 7.50 -13.20
CA THR A 24 6.16 6.92 -12.16
C THR A 24 4.85 7.69 -12.04
N LEU A 25 4.92 9.02 -12.06
CA LEU A 25 3.72 9.88 -12.00
C LEU A 25 2.80 9.66 -13.20
N THR A 26 3.36 9.64 -14.42
CA THR A 26 2.60 9.37 -15.65
C THR A 26 1.93 8.02 -15.60
N GLN A 27 2.63 6.95 -15.20
CA GLN A 27 2.04 5.61 -15.12
C GLN A 27 0.88 5.52 -14.11
N PHE A 28 0.99 6.24 -12.98
CA PHE A 28 -0.05 6.30 -11.96
C PHE A 28 -1.30 7.03 -12.48
N GLU A 29 -1.11 8.17 -13.13
CA GLU A 29 -2.21 8.96 -13.70
C GLU A 29 -2.87 8.25 -14.90
N GLU A 30 -2.08 7.60 -15.78
CA GLU A 30 -2.59 6.74 -16.85
C GLU A 30 -3.44 5.58 -16.29
N TYR A 31 -2.99 4.97 -15.20
CA TYR A 31 -3.76 3.91 -14.54
C TYR A 31 -5.09 4.46 -13.97
N ARG A 32 -5.08 5.65 -13.34
CA ARG A 32 -6.31 6.31 -12.88
C ARG A 32 -7.29 6.53 -14.04
N GLU A 33 -6.82 7.08 -15.16
CA GLU A 33 -7.69 7.33 -16.32
C GLU A 33 -8.20 6.03 -16.97
N ALA A 34 -7.40 4.96 -16.97
CA ALA A 34 -7.85 3.65 -17.41
C ALA A 34 -8.99 3.11 -16.53
N VAL A 35 -8.87 3.22 -15.20
CA VAL A 35 -9.92 2.84 -14.24
C VAL A 35 -11.20 3.66 -14.48
N LYS A 36 -11.09 4.98 -14.63
CA LYS A 36 -12.24 5.86 -14.93
C LYS A 36 -12.93 5.48 -16.24
N THR A 37 -12.14 5.18 -17.27
CA THR A 37 -12.64 4.73 -18.57
C THR A 37 -13.39 3.40 -18.47
N LYS A 38 -12.83 2.41 -17.76
CA LYS A 38 -13.51 1.14 -17.49
C LYS A 38 -14.82 1.36 -16.72
N ALA A 39 -14.79 2.18 -15.67
CA ALA A 39 -15.95 2.47 -14.85
C ALA A 39 -17.10 3.14 -15.62
N ASN A 40 -16.80 3.94 -16.64
CA ASN A 40 -17.83 4.59 -17.47
C ASN A 40 -18.55 3.62 -18.41
N ARG A 41 -17.92 2.47 -18.72
CA ARG A 41 -18.51 1.40 -19.54
C ARG A 41 -19.43 0.47 -18.74
N LEU A 42 -19.39 0.53 -17.40
CA LEU A 42 -20.25 -0.28 -16.55
C LEU A 42 -21.69 0.25 -16.56
N VAL A 43 -22.66 -0.68 -16.58
CA VAL A 43 -24.08 -0.37 -16.43
C VAL A 43 -24.35 0.25 -15.05
N LYS A 44 -23.80 -0.37 -13.98
CA LYS A 44 -23.83 0.17 -12.62
C LYS A 44 -22.56 0.99 -12.38
N LYS A 45 -22.70 2.31 -12.42
CA LYS A 45 -21.59 3.25 -12.26
C LYS A 45 -21.23 3.47 -10.79
N HIS A 46 -19.96 3.27 -10.43
CA HIS A 46 -19.46 3.62 -9.11
C HIS A 46 -18.89 5.04 -9.13
N ALA A 47 -19.56 5.99 -8.45
CA ALA A 47 -19.28 7.43 -8.54
C ALA A 47 -17.80 7.77 -8.27
N ARG A 48 -17.18 7.15 -7.27
CA ARG A 48 -15.76 7.37 -6.97
C ARG A 48 -14.83 6.84 -8.06
N CYS A 49 -15.14 5.69 -8.65
CA CYS A 49 -14.33 5.15 -9.75
C CYS A 49 -14.33 6.09 -10.97
N LEU A 50 -15.43 6.81 -11.20
CA LEU A 50 -15.55 7.79 -12.28
C LEU A 50 -14.86 9.12 -11.97
N ALA A 51 -14.96 9.56 -10.71
CA ALA A 51 -14.45 10.87 -10.29
C ALA A 51 -12.91 10.86 -10.20
N ASP A 52 -12.35 9.91 -9.45
CA ASP A 52 -10.93 9.91 -9.07
C ASP A 52 -10.27 8.54 -9.20
N GLY A 53 -10.93 7.56 -9.82
CA GLY A 53 -10.44 6.18 -9.88
C GLY A 53 -10.58 5.42 -8.54
N ASN A 54 -11.43 5.91 -7.64
CA ASN A 54 -11.56 5.42 -6.27
C ASN A 54 -10.21 5.56 -5.53
N GLU A 55 -9.65 6.77 -5.55
CA GLU A 55 -8.35 7.05 -4.93
C GLU A 55 -8.42 7.01 -3.40
N LEU A 56 -7.47 6.32 -2.77
CA LEU A 56 -7.40 6.12 -1.34
C LEU A 56 -6.00 6.47 -0.83
N LEU A 57 -5.93 7.01 0.38
CA LEU A 57 -4.69 7.01 1.15
C LEU A 57 -4.57 5.67 1.86
N ARG A 58 -3.47 4.95 1.64
CA ARG A 58 -3.23 3.61 2.21
C ARG A 58 -1.81 3.48 2.73
N PHE A 59 -1.60 2.50 3.60
CA PHE A 59 -0.30 2.20 4.20
C PHE A 59 0.25 0.87 3.70
N HIS A 60 1.54 0.81 3.42
CA HIS A 60 2.26 -0.40 3.07
C HIS A 60 3.43 -0.59 4.04
N GLY A 61 3.47 -1.74 4.73
CA GLY A 61 4.53 -2.09 5.67
C GLY A 61 5.69 -2.78 4.97
N THR A 62 6.92 -2.37 5.27
CA THR A 62 8.15 -2.95 4.69
C THR A 62 9.36 -2.68 5.61
N THR A 63 10.57 -2.99 5.17
CA THR A 63 11.82 -2.81 5.94
C THR A 63 12.84 -1.96 5.18
N VAL A 64 13.78 -1.36 5.92
CA VAL A 64 14.96 -0.71 5.37
C VAL A 64 16.21 -1.20 6.10
N GLU A 65 17.18 -1.69 5.35
CA GLU A 65 18.48 -2.17 5.88
C GLU A 65 19.59 -1.13 5.75
N CYS A 66 19.49 -0.22 4.78
CA CYS A 66 20.52 0.79 4.53
C CYS A 66 20.37 2.01 5.45
N HIS A 67 21.34 2.92 5.40
CA HIS A 67 21.37 4.15 6.19
C HIS A 67 20.42 5.25 5.69
N LEU A 68 19.40 4.92 4.88
CA LEU A 68 18.41 5.91 4.44
C LEU A 68 17.78 6.58 5.67
N GLY A 69 17.77 7.92 5.66
CA GLY A 69 17.27 8.74 6.77
C GLY A 69 18.15 8.74 8.02
N MET A 70 19.41 8.34 7.92
CA MET A 70 20.41 8.55 8.97
C MET A 70 21.37 9.66 8.55
N GLY A 71 21.54 10.67 9.42
CA GLY A 71 22.31 11.88 9.09
C GLY A 71 21.75 12.56 7.84
N ASP A 72 22.63 12.96 6.92
CA ASP A 72 22.27 13.61 5.66
C ASP A 72 22.04 12.61 4.50
N SER A 73 21.95 11.31 4.80
CA SER A 73 21.79 10.27 3.77
C SER A 73 20.35 10.19 3.24
N SER A 74 20.12 10.77 2.07
CA SER A 74 18.89 10.64 1.28
C SER A 74 19.03 9.76 0.04
N GLY A 75 20.23 9.23 -0.20
CA GLY A 75 20.53 8.41 -1.38
C GLY A 75 19.96 7.00 -1.27
N LEU A 76 19.38 6.49 -2.36
CA LEU A 76 18.97 5.09 -2.44
C LEU A 76 20.23 4.22 -2.58
N CYS A 77 20.40 3.21 -1.72
CA CYS A 77 21.50 2.24 -1.86
C CYS A 77 21.29 1.38 -3.11
N VAL A 78 22.27 0.55 -3.51
CA VAL A 78 22.09 -0.38 -4.66
C VAL A 78 21.58 -1.76 -4.29
N SER A 79 21.61 -2.14 -3.00
CA SER A 79 21.26 -3.47 -2.50
C SER A 79 19.89 -3.99 -2.98
N HIS A 80 19.84 -5.29 -3.30
CA HIS A 80 18.63 -6.03 -3.67
C HIS A 80 17.81 -6.50 -2.47
N THR A 81 18.41 -6.50 -1.27
CA THR A 81 17.72 -6.88 -0.02
C THR A 81 17.10 -5.68 0.71
N CYS A 82 17.33 -4.46 0.21
CA CYS A 82 16.72 -3.25 0.76
C CYS A 82 15.36 -2.98 0.10
N ASP A 83 14.28 -3.49 0.70
CA ASP A 83 12.92 -3.40 0.15
C ASP A 83 12.50 -1.96 -0.17
N VAL A 84 12.73 -1.00 0.73
CA VAL A 84 12.44 0.41 0.47
C VAL A 84 13.17 0.93 -0.78
N CYS A 85 14.46 0.66 -0.92
CA CYS A 85 15.22 1.14 -2.07
C CYS A 85 14.86 0.39 -3.36
N GLN A 86 14.41 -0.86 -3.28
CA GLN A 86 13.87 -1.60 -4.41
C GLN A 86 12.54 -0.99 -4.88
N ILE A 87 11.61 -0.74 -3.96
CA ILE A 87 10.32 -0.11 -4.26
C ILE A 87 10.52 1.27 -4.89
N LEU A 88 11.41 2.10 -4.33
CA LEU A 88 11.62 3.45 -4.84
C LEU A 88 12.32 3.50 -6.21
N ARG A 89 13.16 2.52 -6.54
CA ARG A 89 13.87 2.46 -7.84
C ARG A 89 13.07 1.76 -8.93
N HIS A 90 12.35 0.71 -8.56
CA HIS A 90 11.75 -0.23 -9.53
C HIS A 90 10.23 -0.30 -9.43
N GLY A 91 9.63 0.31 -8.40
CA GLY A 91 8.20 0.20 -8.09
C GLY A 91 7.88 -0.99 -7.20
N PHE A 92 6.61 -1.10 -6.79
CA PHE A 92 6.15 -2.22 -5.98
C PHE A 92 6.20 -3.54 -6.76
N THR A 93 6.51 -4.63 -6.06
CA THR A 93 6.50 -6.00 -6.60
C THR A 93 5.35 -6.80 -6.03
N ILE A 94 4.82 -7.73 -6.81
CA ILE A 94 3.75 -8.63 -6.36
C ILE A 94 4.41 -9.83 -5.66
N ASN A 95 4.49 -9.77 -4.33
CA ASN A 95 5.18 -10.80 -3.53
C ASN A 95 4.25 -11.96 -3.10
N SER A 96 2.94 -11.72 -3.00
CA SER A 96 1.95 -12.72 -2.53
C SER A 96 1.23 -13.45 -3.66
N GLY A 97 1.74 -13.38 -4.89
CA GLY A 97 1.14 -13.99 -6.09
C GLY A 97 -0.13 -13.32 -6.61
N VAL A 98 -0.85 -12.54 -5.79
CA VAL A 98 -2.13 -11.92 -6.15
C VAL A 98 -2.00 -10.41 -6.39
N GLY A 99 -1.26 -9.69 -5.54
CA GLY A 99 -1.10 -8.25 -5.67
C GLY A 99 -0.27 -7.64 -4.56
N VAL A 100 -0.35 -6.32 -4.41
CA VAL A 100 0.33 -5.55 -3.37
C VAL A 100 -0.66 -5.27 -2.23
N LEU A 101 -0.35 -5.79 -1.04
CA LEU A 101 -1.17 -5.53 0.15
C LEU A 101 -0.97 -4.09 0.65
N THR A 102 -2.09 -3.42 0.89
CA THR A 102 -2.13 -2.13 1.59
C THR A 102 -3.21 -2.15 2.65
N VAL A 103 -3.02 -1.40 3.72
CA VAL A 103 -3.97 -1.35 4.84
C VAL A 103 -4.44 0.08 5.13
N SER A 104 -5.53 0.20 5.88
CA SER A 104 -6.15 1.48 6.25
C SER A 104 -5.43 2.21 7.38
N THR A 105 -4.59 1.52 8.16
CA THR A 105 -3.92 2.09 9.33
C THR A 105 -2.41 1.82 9.33
N SER A 106 -1.62 2.76 9.86
CA SER A 106 -0.18 2.57 10.04
C SER A 106 0.14 1.42 11.01
N ARG A 107 -0.69 1.22 12.05
CA ARG A 107 -0.57 0.11 13.00
C ARG A 107 -0.69 -1.24 12.28
N GLY A 108 -1.75 -1.43 11.48
CA GLY A 108 -1.92 -2.67 10.72
C GLY A 108 -0.78 -2.92 9.74
N ALA A 109 -0.18 -1.86 9.18
CA ALA A 109 0.95 -1.99 8.27
C ALA A 109 2.18 -2.49 9.04
N LEU A 110 2.42 -1.95 10.23
CA LEU A 110 3.55 -2.29 11.08
C LEU A 110 3.46 -3.70 11.67
N GLU A 111 2.26 -4.16 12.02
CA GLU A 111 1.99 -5.53 12.51
C GLU A 111 2.38 -6.60 11.48
N GLY A 112 2.22 -6.31 10.19
CA GLY A 112 2.61 -7.21 9.10
C GLY A 112 4.11 -7.27 8.83
N VAL A 113 4.90 -6.33 9.35
CA VAL A 113 6.35 -6.27 9.08
C VAL A 113 7.10 -7.20 10.04
N LYS A 114 7.71 -8.24 9.46
CA LYS A 114 8.64 -9.13 10.16
C LYS A 114 10.07 -8.65 9.93
N VAL A 115 10.77 -8.37 11.02
CA VAL A 115 12.21 -8.02 11.02
C VAL A 115 12.98 -9.23 11.53
N LYS A 116 14.16 -9.51 10.98
CA LYS A 116 15.01 -10.59 11.47
C LYS A 116 15.62 -10.21 12.83
N ASP A 117 15.54 -11.12 13.81
CA ASP A 117 16.21 -10.92 15.10
C ASP A 117 17.73 -10.73 14.90
N GLY A 118 18.26 -9.64 15.44
CA GLY A 118 19.68 -9.28 15.33
C GLY A 118 20.10 -8.65 14.00
N GLY A 119 19.18 -8.48 13.03
CA GLY A 119 19.42 -7.74 11.80
C GLY A 119 19.25 -6.24 12.02
N GLY A 120 20.16 -5.41 11.52
CA GLY A 120 20.04 -3.93 11.54
C GLY A 120 18.90 -3.36 10.68
N GLU A 121 17.91 -4.19 10.31
CA GLU A 121 16.72 -3.85 9.55
C GLU A 121 15.77 -3.00 10.42
N ARG A 122 15.31 -1.87 9.89
CA ARG A 122 14.34 -0.99 10.55
C ARG A 122 12.97 -1.16 9.92
N LYS A 123 11.93 -1.13 10.75
CA LYS A 123 10.55 -1.15 10.26
C LYS A 123 10.21 0.16 9.57
N VAL A 124 9.48 0.05 8.46
CA VAL A 124 9.04 1.18 7.65
C VAL A 124 7.56 1.05 7.33
N VAL A 125 6.87 2.19 7.37
CA VAL A 125 5.53 2.33 6.80
C VAL A 125 5.61 3.35 5.67
N MET A 126 5.27 2.92 4.45
CA MET A 126 5.04 3.82 3.33
C MET A 126 3.60 4.31 3.33
N VAL A 127 3.42 5.62 3.16
CA VAL A 127 2.13 6.25 2.92
C VAL A 127 1.95 6.44 1.42
N CYS A 128 0.93 5.80 0.85
CA CYS A 128 0.72 5.73 -0.58
C CYS A 128 -0.63 6.34 -0.98
N ARG A 129 -0.65 7.06 -2.10
CA ARG A 129 -1.88 7.27 -2.87
C ARG A 129 -2.12 5.99 -3.67
N VAL A 130 -3.34 5.47 -3.64
CA VAL A 130 -3.70 4.19 -4.25
C VAL A 130 -4.96 4.36 -5.08
N ILE A 131 -4.91 3.99 -6.35
CA ILE A 131 -6.11 3.87 -7.19
C ILE A 131 -6.76 2.52 -6.88
N GLY A 132 -7.82 2.54 -6.07
CA GLY A 132 -8.51 1.31 -5.65
C GLY A 132 -9.35 0.70 -6.76
N GLY A 133 -9.82 1.52 -7.70
CA GLY A 133 -10.71 1.11 -8.79
C GLY A 133 -11.91 0.30 -8.31
N ARG A 134 -12.33 -0.67 -9.12
CA ARG A 134 -13.39 -1.60 -8.74
C ARG A 134 -12.84 -2.63 -7.74
N VAL A 135 -13.40 -2.63 -6.54
CA VAL A 135 -13.01 -3.54 -5.45
C VAL A 135 -13.91 -4.78 -5.48
N HIS A 136 -13.33 -5.97 -5.48
CA HIS A 136 -14.06 -7.20 -5.20
C HIS A 136 -14.07 -7.46 -3.69
N ARG A 137 -15.26 -7.68 -3.11
CA ARG A 137 -15.41 -8.08 -1.71
C ARG A 137 -15.98 -9.49 -1.64
N ALA A 138 -15.57 -10.26 -0.64
CA ALA A 138 -16.07 -11.62 -0.44
C ALA A 138 -17.60 -11.72 -0.18
N LEU A 139 -18.26 -10.61 0.16
CA LEU A 139 -19.71 -10.53 0.32
C LEU A 139 -20.44 -10.14 -0.97
N ASP A 140 -19.72 -9.83 -2.05
CA ASP A 140 -20.34 -9.47 -3.33
C ASP A 140 -21.07 -10.72 -3.87
N SER A 141 -22.38 -10.61 -4.04
CA SER A 141 -23.19 -11.69 -4.59
C SER A 141 -22.82 -11.98 -6.05
N VAL A 142 -23.10 -13.19 -6.53
CA VAL A 142 -22.82 -13.63 -7.91
C VAL A 142 -23.46 -12.69 -8.95
N GLU A 143 -24.54 -11.98 -8.59
CA GLU A 143 -25.20 -10.98 -9.42
C GLU A 143 -24.35 -9.70 -9.64
N GLU A 144 -23.52 -9.28 -8.68
CA GLU A 144 -22.59 -8.16 -8.87
C GLU A 144 -21.38 -8.53 -9.74
N ILE A 145 -21.06 -9.81 -9.85
CA ILE A 145 -20.06 -10.36 -10.79
C ILE A 145 -20.62 -10.36 -12.23
N GLY A 146 -21.94 -10.34 -12.39
CA GLY A 146 -22.67 -10.54 -13.65
C GLY A 146 -22.77 -9.31 -14.58
N CYS A 147 -22.25 -8.14 -14.21
CA CYS A 147 -22.22 -6.98 -15.11
C CYS A 147 -20.83 -6.84 -15.72
N GLU A 148 -20.64 -7.43 -16.90
CA GLU A 148 -19.42 -7.43 -17.71
C GLU A 148 -18.15 -7.99 -17.01
N PRO A 149 -18.02 -9.33 -16.90
CA PRO A 149 -16.80 -10.02 -16.44
C PRO A 149 -15.54 -9.62 -17.24
N SER A 150 -15.73 -9.07 -18.45
CA SER A 150 -14.68 -8.62 -19.37
C SER A 150 -13.82 -7.48 -18.81
N LEU A 151 -14.33 -6.66 -17.89
CA LEU A 151 -13.62 -5.48 -17.37
C LEU A 151 -12.81 -5.74 -16.08
N GLY A 152 -13.07 -6.87 -15.41
CA GLY A 152 -12.35 -7.30 -14.21
C GLY A 152 -12.52 -6.38 -12.98
N PHE A 153 -11.78 -6.72 -11.92
CA PHE A 153 -11.60 -5.90 -10.72
C PHE A 153 -10.18 -5.32 -10.71
N ASP A 154 -9.98 -4.20 -10.03
CA ASP A 154 -8.68 -3.55 -9.89
C ASP A 154 -8.03 -3.86 -8.53
N SER A 155 -8.84 -4.22 -7.53
CA SER A 155 -8.39 -4.60 -6.19
C SER A 155 -9.35 -5.59 -5.51
N LEU A 156 -8.84 -6.25 -4.47
CA LEU A 156 -9.59 -7.18 -3.62
C LEU A 156 -9.61 -6.64 -2.18
N ALA A 157 -10.78 -6.63 -1.55
CA ALA A 157 -10.87 -6.37 -0.12
C ALA A 157 -10.44 -7.63 0.65
N GLY A 158 -9.43 -7.49 1.51
CA GLY A 158 -9.05 -8.54 2.45
C GLY A 158 -10.04 -8.62 3.61
N ASN A 159 -10.40 -9.84 3.99
CA ASN A 159 -11.19 -10.10 5.19
C ASN A 159 -10.23 -10.52 6.32
N LYS A 160 -10.04 -9.68 7.34
CA LYS A 160 -9.62 -10.23 8.63
C LYS A 160 -10.81 -11.01 9.21
N VAL A 161 -10.57 -12.28 9.53
CA VAL A 161 -11.52 -13.13 10.25
C VAL A 161 -11.71 -12.52 11.64
N GLY A 162 -12.83 -11.83 11.85
CA GLY A 162 -13.12 -11.15 13.11
C GLY A 162 -14.09 -10.01 12.86
N GLY A 163 -15.38 -10.34 12.86
CA GLY A 163 -16.45 -9.47 12.42
C GLY A 163 -16.45 -8.09 13.08
N LEU A 164 -16.27 -7.05 12.27
CA LEU A 164 -16.88 -5.76 12.49
C LEU A 164 -17.42 -5.25 11.15
N SER A 165 -18.73 -5.06 11.14
CA SER A 165 -19.56 -4.44 10.11
C SER A 165 -19.26 -2.93 9.99
N SER A 166 -18.00 -2.58 9.73
CA SER A 166 -17.63 -1.22 9.37
C SER A 166 -17.30 -1.22 7.88
N GLY A 167 -17.97 -0.37 7.09
CA GLY A 167 -17.75 -0.25 5.63
C GLY A 167 -16.31 0.15 5.22
N VAL A 168 -15.38 0.25 6.17
CA VAL A 168 -13.96 0.51 5.95
C VAL A 168 -13.27 -0.78 5.50
N VAL A 169 -12.64 -0.73 4.32
CA VAL A 169 -11.76 -1.81 3.85
C VAL A 169 -10.47 -1.77 4.66
N GLU A 170 -10.31 -2.68 5.63
CA GLU A 170 -9.10 -2.74 6.43
C GLU A 170 -7.89 -3.08 5.57
N GLU A 171 -7.99 -4.15 4.78
CA GLU A 171 -6.94 -4.66 3.88
C GLU A 171 -7.40 -4.56 2.43
N LEU A 172 -6.52 -4.10 1.55
CA LEU A 172 -6.79 -3.92 0.13
C LEU A 172 -5.60 -4.47 -0.66
N ILE A 173 -5.83 -5.54 -1.41
CA ILE A 173 -4.84 -6.16 -2.30
C ILE A 173 -5.02 -5.52 -3.68
N VAL A 174 -4.03 -4.74 -4.11
CA VAL A 174 -4.07 -4.01 -5.37
C VAL A 174 -3.41 -4.85 -6.45
N LEU A 175 -4.09 -5.08 -7.57
CA LEU A 175 -3.67 -6.07 -8.58
C LEU A 175 -2.61 -5.53 -9.55
N SER A 176 -2.37 -4.22 -9.57
CA SER A 176 -1.33 -3.59 -10.38
C SER A 176 -0.43 -2.68 -9.54
N PRO A 177 0.90 -2.87 -9.57
CA PRO A 177 1.84 -1.94 -8.92
C PRO A 177 1.72 -0.49 -9.38
N LYS A 178 1.28 -0.26 -10.63
CA LYS A 178 1.07 1.08 -11.20
C LYS A 178 -0.03 1.87 -10.50
N ALA A 179 -0.90 1.18 -9.76
CA ALA A 179 -1.96 1.79 -8.98
C ALA A 179 -1.49 2.36 -7.64
N LEU A 180 -0.21 2.21 -7.27
CA LEU A 180 0.36 2.74 -6.04
C LEU A 180 1.38 3.82 -6.33
N LEU A 181 1.29 4.93 -5.60
CA LEU A 181 2.26 6.01 -5.62
C LEU A 181 2.75 6.30 -4.20
N PRO A 182 3.99 5.95 -3.85
CA PRO A 182 4.53 6.23 -2.53
C PRO A 182 4.75 7.74 -2.39
N CYS A 183 4.25 8.31 -1.30
CA CYS A 183 4.27 9.75 -1.05
C CYS A 183 5.18 10.09 0.14
N PHE A 184 5.12 9.28 1.19
CA PHE A 184 5.95 9.44 2.37
C PHE A 184 6.48 8.08 2.86
N ILE A 185 7.62 8.12 3.52
CA ILE A 185 8.25 6.97 4.17
C ILE A 185 8.41 7.34 5.63
N VAL A 186 7.81 6.53 6.52
CA VAL A 186 7.95 6.67 7.97
C VAL A 186 8.86 5.55 8.44
N ILE A 187 10.06 5.92 8.89
CA ILE A 187 11.06 4.99 9.42
C ILE A 187 10.92 4.99 10.95
N TYR A 188 10.79 3.81 11.54
CA TYR A 188 10.71 3.64 12.98
C TYR A 188 12.10 3.35 13.56
N LYS A 189 12.27 3.67 14.84
CA LYS A 189 13.45 3.25 15.60
C LYS A 189 13.49 1.71 15.64
N ALA A 190 14.70 1.15 15.52
CA ALA A 190 14.95 -0.27 15.75
C ALA A 190 14.78 -0.62 17.24
#